data_AF-A0ABD6AGM2-F1
#
_entry.id   AF-A0ABD6AGM2-F1
#
_cell.length_a   1.000
_cell.length_b   1.000
_cell.length_c   1.000
_cell.angle_alpha   90.00
_cell.angle_beta   90.00
_cell.angle_gamma   90.00
#
_symmetry.space_group_name_H-M   'P 1'
#
loop_
_entity.id
_entity.type
_entity.pdbx_description
1 polymer ?
#
loop_
_entity_poly.entity_id
_entity_poly.type
_entity_poly.pdbx_seq_one_letter_code
_entity_poly.pdbx_strand_id
1 'polypeptide(L)' 'MEFTLQRALLLVLGGTVPAAVFLADRAEVVVAVTLVNVLIIWGSLRVATGGSLRPGSASSDAADPDEA' A
#
# COMPACT_ATOMS: atom_id res chain seq x y z
N MET A 1 -22.09 7.91 16.70
CA MET A 1 -20.79 7.26 16.93
C MET A 1 -19.78 7.96 16.06
N GLU A 2 -18.87 8.71 16.67
CA GLU A 2 -17.77 9.33 15.90
C GLU A 2 -16.78 8.22 15.56
N PHE A 3 -16.99 7.58 14.41
CA PHE A 3 -16.03 6.62 13.88
C PHE A 3 -14.80 7.40 13.45
N THR A 4 -13.82 7.48 14.36
CA THR A 4 -12.50 8.01 14.01
C THR A 4 -11.93 7.22 12.84
N LEU A 5 -11.30 7.93 11.89
CA LEU A 5 -10.68 7.36 10.69
C LEU A 5 -9.77 6.18 11.04
N GLN A 6 -9.04 6.29 12.16
CA GLN A 6 -8.15 5.26 12.66
C GLN A 6 -8.88 3.94 12.97
N ARG A 7 -10.10 4.01 13.50
CA ARG A 7 -10.91 2.83 13.84
C ARG A 7 -11.55 2.22 12.60
N ALA A 8 -11.90 3.04 11.61
CA ALA A 8 -12.31 2.54 10.29
C ALA A 8 -11.16 1.82 9.59
N LEU A 9 -9.94 2.38 9.62
CA LEU A 9 -8.75 1.74 9.06
C LEU A 9 -8.37 0.45 9.79
N LEU A 10 -8.46 0.41 11.11
CA LEU A 10 -8.24 -0.81 11.90
C LEU A 10 -9.28 -1.89 11.60
N LEU A 11 -10.54 -1.50 11.37
CA LEU A 11 -11.60 -2.42 10.99
C LEU A 11 -11.35 -3.01 9.59
N VAL A 12 -10.98 -2.15 8.63
CA VAL A 12 -10.59 -2.59 7.29
C VAL A 12 -9.40 -3.54 7.38
N LEU A 13 -8.32 -3.13 8.05
CA LEU A 13 -7.11 -3.94 8.21
C LEU A 13 -7.41 -5.28 8.89
N GLY A 14 -8.22 -5.27 9.94
CA GLY A 14 -8.66 -6.47 10.66
C GLY A 14 -9.51 -7.42 9.82
N GLY A 15 -10.28 -6.91 8.85
CA GLY A 15 -11.07 -7.73 7.92
C GLY A 15 -10.30 -8.17 6.68
N THR A 16 -9.36 -7.35 6.19
CA THR A 16 -8.60 -7.63 4.97
C THR A 16 -7.70 -8.85 5.12
N VAL A 17 -7.03 -9.00 6.27
CA VAL A 17 -6.14 -10.14 6.53
C VAL A 17 -6.88 -11.49 6.46
N PRO A 18 -7.96 -11.74 7.24
CA PRO A 18 -8.69 -13.00 7.17
C PRO A 18 -9.38 -13.23 5.81
N ALA A 19 -9.86 -12.17 5.15
CA ALA A 19 -10.44 -12.29 3.80
C ALA A 19 -9.37 -12.73 2.77
N ALA A 20 -8.17 -12.18 2.84
CA ALA A 20 -7.06 -12.57 1.98
C ALA A 20 -6.64 -14.03 2.20
N VAL A 21 -6.59 -14.48 3.47
CA VAL A 21 -6.27 -15.88 3.81
C VAL A 21 -7.35 -16.83 3.29
N PHE A 22 -8.64 -16.50 3.47
CA PHE A 22 -9.74 -17.31 2.96
C PHE A 22 -9.71 -17.44 1.43
N LEU A 23 -9.40 -16.33 0.74
CA LEU A 23 -9.31 -16.34 -0.72
C LEU A 23 -8.11 -17.17 -1.20
N ALA A 24 -6.98 -17.12 -0.50
CA ALA A 24 -5.80 -17.91 -0.82
C ALA A 24 -6.02 -19.41 -0.58
N ASP A 25 -6.72 -19.79 0.50
CA ASP A 25 -7.09 -21.19 0.79
C ASP A 25 -8.06 -21.77 -0.25
N ARG A 26 -9.00 -20.96 -0.72
CA ARG A 26 -10.00 -21.34 -1.73
C ARG A 26 -9.50 -21.26 -3.17
N ALA A 27 -8.37 -20.60 -3.41
CA ALA A 27 -7.86 -20.40 -4.76
C ALA A 27 -7.33 -21.73 -5.32
N GLU A 28 -7.84 -22.12 -6.50
CA GLU A 28 -7.20 -23.18 -7.26
C GLU A 28 -5.75 -22.79 -7.58
N VAL A 29 -4.85 -23.77 -7.67
CA VAL A 29 -3.40 -23.56 -7.88
C VAL A 29 -3.09 -22.60 -9.02
N VAL A 30 -3.85 -22.67 -10.12
CA VAL A 30 -3.70 -21.77 -11.29
C VAL A 30 -4.00 -20.31 -10.93
N VAL A 31 -5.03 -20.08 -10.11
CA VAL A 31 -5.41 -18.75 -9.62
C VAL A 31 -4.33 -18.21 -8.69
N ALA A 32 -3.81 -19.03 -7.78
CA ALA A 32 -2.71 -18.64 -6.89
C ALA A 32 -1.46 -18.22 -7.69
N VAL A 33 -1.05 -19.01 -8.69
CA VAL A 33 0.08 -18.69 -9.57
C VAL A 33 -0.16 -17.38 -10.34
N THR A 34 -1.38 -17.19 -10.86
CA THR A 34 -1.75 -15.95 -11.57
C THR A 34 -1.69 -14.73 -10.65
N LEU A 35 -2.20 -14.85 -9.42
CA LEU A 35 -2.18 -13.78 -8.43
C LEU A 35 -0.74 -13.40 -8.04
N VAL A 36 0.12 -14.39 -7.81
CA VAL A 36 1.56 -14.18 -7.59
C VAL A 36 2.19 -13.45 -8.78
N ASN A 37 1.88 -13.86 -10.01
CA ASN A 37 2.41 -13.22 -11.21
C ASN A 37 2.01 -11.74 -11.30
N VAL A 38 0.73 -11.44 -11.05
CA VAL A 38 0.21 -10.07 -11.02
C VAL A 38 0.88 -9.24 -9.93
N LEU A 39 1.08 -9.78 -8.72
CA LEU A 39 1.77 -9.07 -7.63
C LEU A 39 3.24 -8.78 -7.96
N ILE A 40 3.93 -9.71 -8.60
CA ILE A 40 5.31 -9.51 -9.07
C ILE A 40 5.36 -8.38 -10.11
N ILE A 41 4.47 -8.40 -11.10
CA ILE A 41 4.39 -7.34 -12.13
C ILE A 41 4.06 -6.01 -11.47
N TRP A 42 3.08 -5.97 -10.57
CA TRP A 42 2.69 -4.77 -9.86
C TRP A 42 3.84 -4.20 -9.02
N GLY A 43 4.55 -5.04 -8.26
CA GLY A 43 5.71 -4.63 -7.48
C GLY A 43 6.85 -4.12 -8.36
N SER A 44 7.12 -4.81 -9.47
CA SER A 44 8.12 -4.39 -10.45
C SER A 44 7.78 -3.03 -11.05
N LEU A 45 6.51 -2.82 -11.41
CA LEU A 45 6.01 -1.55 -11.92
C LEU A 45 6.11 -0.48 -10.84
N ARG A 46 5.66 -0.75 -9.61
CA ARG A 46 5.73 0.18 -8.48
C ARG A 46 7.16 0.65 -8.22
N VAL A 47 8.14 -0.25 -8.32
CA VAL A 47 9.57 0.09 -8.20
C VAL A 47 10.03 0.93 -9.40
N ALA A 48 9.68 0.53 -10.62
CA ALA A 48 10.06 1.24 -11.85
C ALA A 48 9.46 2.66 -11.93
N THR A 49 8.22 2.85 -11.47
CA THR A 49 7.53 4.15 -11.47
C THR A 49 7.92 5.03 -10.28
N GLY A 50 8.96 4.67 -9.51
CA GLY A 50 9.47 5.49 -8.40
C GLY A 50 8.57 5.49 -7.16
N GLY A 51 7.72 4.48 -6.97
CA GLY A 51 6.80 4.36 -5.84
C GLY A 51 7.45 4.02 -4.49
N SER A 52 8.78 3.93 -4.45
CA SER A 52 9.56 4.11 -3.22
C SER A 52 9.44 5.58 -2.86
N LEU A 53 8.71 5.89 -1.78
CA LEU A 53 8.97 7.07 -0.96
C LEU A 53 10.49 7.20 -0.83
N ARG A 54 11.11 8.04 -1.66
CA ARG A 54 12.53 8.34 -1.54
C ARG A 54 12.66 9.00 -0.17
N PRO A 55 13.30 8.36 0.82
CA PRO A 55 13.55 9.02 2.08
C PRO A 55 14.65 10.02 1.79
N GLY A 56 14.27 11.28 1.51
CA GLY A 56 15.25 12.34 1.25
C GLY A 56 14.90 13.43 0.24
N SER A 57 13.64 13.61 -0.20
CA SER A 57 13.29 14.74 -1.08
C SER A 57 12.25 15.72 -0.51
N ALA A 58 12.09 15.78 0.81
CA ALA A 58 11.21 16.76 1.48
C ALA A 58 11.86 17.40 2.72
N SER A 59 13.19 17.54 2.73
CA SER A 59 13.92 18.25 3.78
C SER A 59 15.08 19.03 3.17
N SER A 60 14.75 20.01 2.32
CA SER A 60 15.58 21.19 2.00
C SER A 60 14.91 21.96 0.86
N ASP A 61 13.78 22.61 1.12
CA ASP A 61 13.46 23.93 0.52
C ASP A 61 12.24 24.60 1.20
N ALA A 62 12.20 24.56 2.52
CA ALA A 62 11.23 25.31 3.32
C ALA A 62 12.00 26.29 4.21
N ALA A 63 12.52 27.36 3.61
CA ALA A 63 12.79 28.64 4.22
C ALA A 63 13.39 29.57 3.15
N ASP A 64 12.53 30.20 2.35
CA ASP A 64 12.86 31.47 1.71
C ASP A 64 12.34 32.58 2.65
N PRO A 65 13.21 33.30 3.38
CA PRO A 65 12.80 34.40 4.23
C PRO A 65 13.28 35.72 3.61
N ASP A 66 12.47 36.33 2.74
CA ASP A 66 12.69 37.71 2.31
C ASP A 66 11.33 38.40 2.02
N GLU A 67 10.64 38.77 3.10
CA GLU A 67 9.80 39.98 3.12
C GLU A 67 10.60 41.06 3.89
N ALA A 68 11.15 42.03 3.17
CA ALA A 68 11.61 43.33 3.68
C ALA A 68 11.55 44.39 2.58
#